data_AF-A0A377BCF8-F1
#
_entry.id   AF-A0A377BCF8-F1
#
_cell.length_a   1.000
_cell.length_b   1.000
_cell.length_c   1.000
_cell.angle_alpha   90.00
_cell.angle_beta   90.00
_cell.angle_gamma   90.00
#
_symmetry.space_group_name_H-M   'P 1'
#
loop_
_entity.id
_entity.type
_entity.pdbx_description
1 polymer ?
#
loop_
_entity_poly.entity_id
_entity_poly.type
_entity_poly.pdbx_seq_one_letter_code
_entity_poly.pdbx_strand_id
1 'polypeptide(L)'
;MPDNWLEPTHVLMREVAWEQNYPDRGREPLAGVHAYYDILSEAGCEVDIWRTTYYHQMPSHQAIIDWVTATGLRPWLQDLTESEQQLFLKRYHQMLEEQYPLQENGQILLAFPRLFIVARRME
;
A
#
# COMPACT_ATOMS: atom_id res chain seq x y z
N MET A 1 -0.34 -11.56 2.62
CA MET A 1 0.48 -10.35 2.83
C MET A 1 -0.08 -9.20 2.01
N PRO A 2 -0.03 -7.93 2.47
CA PRO A 2 -0.44 -6.78 1.66
C PRO A 2 0.51 -6.57 0.46
N ASP A 3 -0.03 -6.60 -0.75
CA ASP A 3 0.70 -6.44 -2.02
C ASP A 3 0.44 -5.06 -2.63
N ASN A 4 0.53 -4.02 -1.79
CA ASN A 4 0.06 -2.67 -2.11
C ASN A 4 1.20 -1.68 -2.44
N TRP A 5 2.43 -2.16 -2.67
CA TRP A 5 3.58 -1.29 -2.93
C TRP A 5 3.38 -0.41 -4.19
N LEU A 6 2.72 -0.96 -5.22
CA LEU A 6 2.34 -0.26 -6.46
C LEU A 6 0.95 0.38 -6.43
N GLU A 7 0.18 0.21 -5.36
CA GLU A 7 -1.16 0.81 -5.29
C GLU A 7 -1.03 2.34 -5.17
N PRO A 8 -1.98 3.11 -5.74
CA PRO A 8 -1.88 4.57 -5.80
C PRO A 8 -1.60 5.19 -4.42
N THR A 9 -2.26 4.72 -3.35
CA THR A 9 -1.95 5.17 -1.98
C THR A 9 -0.46 5.15 -1.63
N HIS A 10 0.28 4.09 -1.98
CA HIS A 10 1.70 3.96 -1.60
C HIS A 10 2.63 4.63 -2.61
N VAL A 11 2.26 4.63 -3.89
CA VAL A 11 2.98 5.39 -4.93
C VAL A 11 2.98 6.88 -4.59
N LEU A 12 1.79 7.43 -4.30
CA LEU A 12 1.61 8.84 -3.98
C LEU A 12 2.38 9.26 -2.72
N MET A 13 2.53 8.40 -1.70
CA MET A 13 3.38 8.72 -0.53
C MET A 13 4.83 8.99 -0.94
N ARG A 14 5.37 8.16 -1.84
CA ARG A 14 6.74 8.32 -2.35
C ARG A 14 6.87 9.53 -3.24
N GLU A 15 5.86 9.80 -4.09
CA GLU A 15 5.85 10.97 -4.97
C GLU A 15 5.82 12.27 -4.18
N VAL A 16 4.97 12.40 -3.16
CA VAL A 16 4.92 13.59 -2.30
C VAL A 16 6.24 13.79 -1.56
N ALA A 17 6.82 12.71 -1.04
CA ALA A 17 8.13 12.78 -0.39
C ALA A 17 9.22 13.25 -1.36
N TRP A 18 9.24 12.72 -2.58
CA TRP A 18 10.16 13.17 -3.62
C TRP A 18 9.96 14.65 -3.93
N GLU A 19 8.72 15.08 -4.24
CA GLU A 19 8.40 16.48 -4.57
C GLU A 19 8.89 17.46 -3.50
N GLN A 20 8.87 17.06 -2.22
CA GLN A 20 9.27 17.87 -1.08
C GLN A 20 10.71 17.62 -0.61
N ASN A 21 11.49 16.82 -1.37
CA ASN A 21 12.87 16.48 -1.09
C ASN A 21 13.07 15.78 0.28
N TYR A 22 12.10 14.96 0.68
CA TYR A 22 12.20 14.06 1.82
C TYR A 22 12.80 12.71 1.41
N PRO A 23 13.60 12.07 2.27
CA PRO A 23 14.18 10.77 1.96
C PRO A 23 13.09 9.69 1.78
N ASP A 24 13.40 8.67 0.98
CA ASP A 24 12.53 7.50 0.87
C ASP A 24 12.49 6.75 2.21
N ARG A 25 11.28 6.56 2.72
CA ARG A 25 10.98 5.88 3.99
C ARG A 25 9.96 4.76 3.77
N GLY A 26 9.73 4.40 2.52
CA GLY A 26 8.87 3.31 2.12
C GLY A 26 9.45 1.97 2.57
N ARG A 27 8.56 0.98 2.68
CA ARG A 27 8.98 -0.40 2.79
C ARG A 27 9.47 -0.93 1.44
N GLU A 28 10.38 -1.88 1.48
CA GLU A 28 10.76 -2.67 0.31
C GLU A 28 9.55 -3.44 -0.25
N PRO A 29 9.50 -3.65 -1.58
CA PRO A 29 8.47 -4.48 -2.18
C PRO A 29 8.57 -5.93 -1.70
N LEU A 30 7.46 -6.66 -1.75
CA LEU A 30 7.48 -8.10 -1.55
C LEU A 30 8.33 -8.77 -2.63
N ALA A 31 8.95 -9.91 -2.29
CA ALA A 31 9.58 -10.74 -3.30
C ALA A 31 8.55 -11.18 -4.37
N GLY A 32 9.01 -11.42 -5.59
CA GLY A 32 8.15 -11.91 -6.66
C GLY A 32 7.60 -13.30 -6.36
N VAL A 33 6.48 -13.65 -7.01
CA VAL A 33 5.83 -14.98 -6.83
C VAL A 33 6.77 -16.14 -7.17
N HIS A 34 7.64 -15.96 -8.17
CA HIS A 34 8.64 -16.96 -8.55
C HIS A 34 9.65 -17.19 -7.43
N ALA A 35 10.18 -16.11 -6.81
CA ALA A 35 11.11 -16.22 -5.71
C ALA A 35 10.49 -16.96 -4.51
N TYR A 36 9.23 -16.66 -4.16
CA TYR A 36 8.54 -17.39 -3.09
C TYR A 36 8.32 -18.86 -3.45
N TYR A 37 7.94 -19.15 -4.69
CA TYR A 37 7.76 -20.53 -5.15
C TYR A 37 9.06 -21.32 -5.09
N ASP A 38 10.16 -20.75 -5.59
CA ASP A 38 11.48 -21.41 -5.61
C ASP A 38 11.97 -21.69 -4.17
N ILE A 39 11.92 -20.68 -3.28
CA ILE A 39 12.33 -20.84 -1.86
C ILE A 39 11.57 -21.97 -1.18
N LEU A 40 10.25 -22.08 -1.41
CA LEU A 40 9.40 -23.04 -0.72
C LEU A 40 9.47 -24.44 -1.36
N SER A 41 9.57 -24.52 -2.68
CA SER A 41 9.72 -25.80 -3.38
C SER A 41 11.10 -26.42 -3.15
N GLU A 42 12.18 -25.64 -3.11
CA GLU A 42 13.51 -26.09 -2.70
C GLU A 42 13.53 -26.63 -1.25
N ALA A 43 12.67 -26.10 -0.39
CA ALA A 43 12.45 -26.60 0.97
C ALA A 43 11.58 -27.88 1.03
N GLY A 44 11.25 -28.49 -0.10
CA GLY A 44 10.48 -29.75 -0.17
C GLY A 44 8.98 -29.55 0.06
N CYS A 45 8.44 -28.37 -0.24
CA CYS A 45 7.00 -28.11 -0.10
C CYS A 45 6.27 -28.19 -1.45
N GLU A 46 5.03 -28.67 -1.40
CA GLU A 46 4.00 -28.34 -2.38
C GLU A 46 3.45 -26.95 -2.05
N VAL A 47 3.28 -26.09 -3.06
CA VAL A 47 3.02 -24.65 -2.87
C VAL A 47 1.85 -24.18 -3.73
N ASP A 48 0.86 -23.57 -3.08
CA ASP A 48 -0.21 -22.81 -3.72
C ASP A 48 0.01 -21.31 -3.49
N ILE A 49 0.03 -20.54 -4.58
CA ILE A 49 0.16 -19.07 -4.55
C ILE A 49 -1.00 -18.46 -5.32
N TRP A 50 -1.68 -17.49 -4.71
CA TRP A 50 -2.71 -16.72 -5.40
C TRP A 50 -2.75 -15.26 -4.94
N ARG A 51 -3.39 -14.43 -5.76
CA ARG A 51 -3.65 -13.03 -5.44
C ARG A 51 -5.15 -12.77 -5.34
N THR A 52 -5.53 -11.89 -4.43
CA THR A 52 -6.90 -11.39 -4.33
C THR A 52 -6.86 -9.90 -4.10
N THR A 53 -7.63 -9.16 -4.90
CA THR A 53 -7.85 -7.72 -4.68
C THR A 53 -9.22 -7.53 -4.05
N TYR A 54 -9.22 -7.07 -2.80
CA TYR A 54 -10.44 -6.62 -2.14
C TYR A 54 -10.66 -5.14 -2.44
N TYR A 55 -11.92 -4.72 -2.54
CA TYR A 55 -12.27 -3.31 -2.63
C TYR A 55 -13.03 -2.90 -1.38
N HIS A 56 -12.51 -1.91 -0.66
CA HIS A 56 -13.14 -1.34 0.52
C HIS A 56 -13.83 -0.04 0.13
N GLN A 57 -15.08 0.14 0.58
CA GLN A 57 -15.79 1.39 0.43
C GLN A 57 -15.26 2.39 1.46
N MET A 58 -14.83 3.54 0.99
CA MET A 58 -14.30 4.62 1.81
C MET A 58 -15.21 5.85 1.69
N PRO A 59 -15.60 6.47 2.81
CA PRO A 59 -16.55 7.59 2.79
C PRO A 59 -15.93 8.92 2.32
N SER A 60 -14.60 9.03 2.26
CA SER A 60 -13.87 10.22 1.81
C SER A 60 -12.38 9.90 1.56
N HIS A 61 -11.67 10.81 0.89
CA HIS A 61 -10.22 10.73 0.73
C HIS A 61 -9.48 10.85 2.07
N GLN A 62 -9.98 11.66 3.01
CA GLN A 62 -9.47 11.70 4.37
C GLN A 62 -9.57 10.33 5.06
N ALA A 63 -10.65 9.59 4.86
CA ALA A 63 -10.78 8.24 5.42
C ALA A 63 -9.72 7.26 4.85
N ILE A 64 -9.26 7.46 3.61
CA ILE A 64 -8.12 6.72 3.05
C ILE A 64 -6.84 7.09 3.80
N ILE A 65 -6.57 8.37 4.04
CA ILE A 65 -5.41 8.85 4.80
C ILE A 65 -5.40 8.22 6.20
N ASP A 66 -6.53 8.28 6.91
CA ASP A 66 -6.67 7.74 8.26
C ASP A 66 -6.39 6.22 8.27
N TRP A 67 -6.92 5.49 7.27
CA TRP A 67 -6.67 4.05 7.10
C TRP A 67 -5.19 3.75 6.89
N VAL A 68 -4.54 4.43 5.94
CA VAL A 68 -3.14 4.14 5.59
C VAL A 68 -2.14 4.69 6.60
N THR A 69 -2.54 5.62 7.47
CA THR A 69 -1.77 6.06 8.64
C THR A 69 -1.41 4.89 9.53
N ALA A 70 -2.34 3.95 9.74
CA ALA A 70 -2.09 2.75 10.52
C ALA A 70 -1.22 1.71 9.82
N THR A 71 -1.08 1.75 8.49
CA THR A 71 -0.52 0.64 7.70
C THR A 71 0.73 0.98 6.87
N GLY A 72 1.09 2.25 6.70
CA GLY A 72 2.23 2.60 5.84
C GLY A 72 2.61 4.08 5.77
N LEU A 73 1.73 5.01 6.17
CA LEU A 73 2.02 6.45 6.08
C LEU A 73 2.87 6.98 7.24
N ARG A 74 2.80 6.37 8.43
CA ARG A 74 3.53 6.83 9.63
C ARG A 74 5.04 7.04 9.44
N PRO A 75 5.80 6.14 8.77
CA PRO A 75 7.23 6.35 8.52
C PRO A 75 7.54 7.66 7.80
N TRP A 76 6.66 8.12 6.90
CA TRP A 76 6.80 9.37 6.14
C TRP A 76 6.60 10.62 7.00
N LEU A 77 5.75 10.53 8.02
CA LEU A 77 5.36 11.69 8.84
C LEU A 77 6.16 11.85 10.12
N GLN A 78 6.66 10.76 10.69
CA GLN A 78 7.11 10.72 12.10
C GLN A 78 8.30 11.65 12.44
N ASP A 79 9.16 11.98 11.48
CA ASP A 79 10.31 12.87 11.71
C ASP A 79 10.09 14.28 11.12
N LEU A 80 8.92 14.54 10.56
CA LEU A 80 8.54 15.85 10.04
C LEU A 80 8.01 16.73 11.18
N THR A 81 8.30 18.03 11.10
CA THR A 81 7.65 19.02 11.96
C THR A 81 6.15 19.09 11.67
N GLU A 82 5.36 19.66 12.58
CA GLU A 82 3.90 19.79 12.40
C GLU A 82 3.53 20.52 11.09
N SER A 83 4.25 21.60 10.76
CA SER A 83 4.03 22.33 9.50
C SER A 83 4.34 21.51 8.25
N GLU A 84 5.38 20.67 8.32
CA GLU A 84 5.77 19.79 7.22
C GLU A 84 4.78 18.64 7.06
N GLN A 85 4.30 18.06 8.17
CA GLN A 85 3.23 17.05 8.13
C GLN A 85 1.95 17.62 7.49
N GLN A 86 1.56 18.85 7.84
CA GLN A 86 0.40 19.52 7.23
C GLN A 86 0.60 19.73 5.72
N LEU A 87 1.79 20.14 5.29
CA LEU A 87 2.11 20.32 3.87
C LEU A 87 2.09 18.98 3.10
N PHE A 88 2.69 17.94 3.68
CA PHE A 88 2.69 16.59 3.14
C PHE A 88 1.25 16.07 2.98
N LEU A 89 0.47 16.10 4.04
CA LEU A 89 -0.90 15.56 4.06
C LEU A 89 -1.81 16.34 3.11
N LYS A 90 -1.65 17.67 3.01
CA LYS A 90 -2.41 18.48 2.05
C LYS A 90 -2.12 18.07 0.61
N ARG A 91 -0.83 17.92 0.24
CA ARG A 91 -0.45 17.52 -1.11
C ARG A 91 -0.91 16.09 -1.41
N TYR A 92 -0.71 15.17 -0.46
CA TYR A 92 -1.16 13.79 -0.57
C TYR A 92 -2.68 13.68 -0.74
N HIS A 93 -3.46 14.47 0.01
CA HIS A 93 -4.92 14.52 -0.13
C HIS A 93 -5.36 14.95 -1.54
N GLN A 94 -4.74 16.01 -2.09
CA GLN A 94 -5.04 16.48 -3.45
C GLN A 94 -4.79 15.40 -4.51
N MET A 95 -3.66 14.70 -4.41
CA MET A 95 -3.35 13.62 -5.35
C MET A 95 -4.29 12.41 -5.18
N LEU A 96 -4.76 12.14 -3.97
CA LEU A 96 -5.79 11.12 -3.74
C LEU A 96 -7.11 11.50 -4.41
N GLU A 97 -7.52 12.77 -4.37
CA GLU A 97 -8.73 13.25 -5.07
C GLU A 97 -8.66 13.00 -6.57
N GLU A 98 -7.48 13.13 -7.18
CA GLU A 98 -7.25 12.87 -8.60
C GLU A 98 -7.28 11.36 -8.94
N GLN A 99 -6.72 10.51 -8.06
CA GLN A 99 -6.60 9.06 -8.32
C GLN A 99 -7.86 8.26 -7.96
N TYR A 100 -8.67 8.75 -7.03
CA TYR A 100 -9.80 8.03 -6.47
C TYR A 100 -11.11 8.78 -6.72
N PRO A 101 -11.77 8.59 -7.88
CA PRO A 101 -13.03 9.24 -8.18
C PRO A 101 -14.16 8.73 -7.27
N LEU A 102 -15.07 9.64 -6.90
CA LEU A 102 -16.31 9.29 -6.22
C LEU A 102 -17.19 8.43 -7.12
N GLN A 103 -17.79 7.40 -6.53
CA GLN A 103 -18.86 6.62 -7.14
C GLN A 103 -20.18 7.40 -7.06
N GLU A 104 -21.22 6.95 -7.76
CA GLU A 104 -22.53 7.64 -7.80
C GLU A 104 -23.17 7.82 -6.40
N ASN A 105 -22.87 6.92 -5.46
CA ASN A 105 -23.32 6.99 -4.07
C ASN A 105 -22.38 7.82 -3.16
N GLY A 106 -21.41 8.53 -3.72
CA GLY A 106 -20.43 9.33 -3.01
C GLY A 106 -19.34 8.54 -2.29
N GLN A 107 -19.27 7.22 -2.44
CA GLN A 107 -18.19 6.41 -1.87
C GLN A 107 -16.95 6.39 -2.78
N ILE A 108 -15.83 5.96 -2.24
CA ILE A 108 -14.61 5.66 -2.98
C ILE A 108 -14.32 4.16 -2.86
N LEU A 109 -13.82 3.55 -3.93
CA LEU A 109 -13.38 2.16 -3.90
C LEU A 109 -11.85 2.10 -3.73
N LEU A 110 -11.40 1.72 -2.54
CA LEU A 110 -9.99 1.51 -2.24
C LEU A 110 -9.60 0.06 -2.51
N ALA A 111 -8.72 -0.16 -3.50
CA ALA A 111 -8.14 -1.46 -3.78
C ALA A 111 -7.18 -1.89 -2.65
N PHE A 112 -7.27 -3.15 -2.26
CA PHE A 112 -6.41 -3.78 -1.25
C PHE A 112 -5.95 -5.16 -1.75
N PRO A 113 -4.95 -5.20 -2.65
CA PRO A 113 -4.36 -6.45 -3.13
C PRO A 113 -3.64 -7.20 -2.02
N ARG A 114 -3.82 -8.51 -2.00
CA ARG A 114 -3.14 -9.43 -1.09
C ARG A 114 -2.57 -10.61 -1.85
N LEU A 115 -1.31 -10.91 -1.58
CA LEU A 115 -0.66 -12.15 -1.97
C LEU A 115 -0.87 -13.19 -0.86
N PHE A 116 -1.35 -14.36 -1.22
CA PHE A 116 -1.52 -15.50 -0.33
C PHE A 116 -0.64 -16.66 -0.79
N ILE A 117 -0.09 -17.37 0.17
CA ILE A 117 0.81 -18.49 -0.05
C ILE A 117 0.44 -19.56 0.98
N VAL A 118 0.21 -20.78 0.51
CA VAL A 118 0.05 -21.98 1.35
C VAL A 118 1.12 -22.96 0.91
N ALA A 119 1.88 -23.47 1.88
CA ALA A 119 2.93 -24.45 1.63
C ALA A 119 2.72 -25.67 2.54
N ARG A 120 2.79 -26.86 1.95
CA ARG A 120 2.68 -28.14 2.64
C ARG A 120 3.96 -28.93 2.42
N ARG A 121 4.69 -29.22 3.50
CA ARG A 121 5.89 -30.06 3.42
C ARG A 121 5.50 -31.46 2.96
N MET A 122 6.20 -31.95 1.96
CA MET A 122 6.05 -33.33 1.47
C MET A 122 6.94 -34.22 2.35
N GLU A 123 6.37 -35.30 2.87
CA GLU A 123 7.11 -36.33 3.63
C GLU A 123 8.07 -37.12 2.73
#